data_AF-A0A7X8HNF8-F1
#
_entry.id   AF-A0A7X8HNF8-F1
#
_cell.length_a   1.000
_cell.length_b   1.000
_cell.length_c   1.000
_cell.angle_alpha   90.00
_cell.angle_beta   90.00
_cell.angle_gamma   90.00
#
_symmetry.space_group_name_H-M   'P 1'
#
loop_
_entity.id
_entity.type
_entity.pdbx_description
1 polymer ?
#
loop_
_entity_poly.entity_id
_entity_poly.type
_entity_poly.pdbx_seq_one_letter_code
_entity_poly.pdbx_strand_id
1 'polypeptide(L)' 'MDMDLSYFLQNKSKGAEYIERAMNDLSINVTKDTTVHELFGMFNGILARAIDIVLEEIGQDSTRPQCSGCFPPQK' A
#
# COMPACT_ATOMS: atom_id res chain seq x y z
N MET A 1 -2.78 -12.64 -23.21
CA MET A 1 -2.30 -11.52 -22.39
C MET A 1 -1.20 -12.08 -21.52
N ASP A 2 0.04 -12.02 -22.01
CA ASP A 2 1.20 -12.32 -21.17
C ASP A 2 1.38 -11.14 -20.22
N MET A 3 1.11 -11.37 -18.94
CA MET A 3 1.35 -10.38 -17.90
C MET A 3 2.87 -10.29 -17.73
N ASP A 4 3.47 -9.27 -18.33
CA ASP A 4 4.91 -9.10 -18.40
C ASP A 4 5.49 -8.84 -17.00
N LEU A 5 6.21 -9.84 -16.47
CA LEU A 5 6.89 -9.76 -15.18
C LEU A 5 7.84 -8.55 -15.11
N SER A 6 8.35 -8.08 -16.25
CA SER A 6 9.28 -6.95 -16.29
C SER A 6 8.64 -5.63 -15.86
N TYR A 7 7.31 -5.46 -15.98
CA TYR A 7 6.59 -4.31 -15.42
C TYR A 7 6.67 -4.25 -13.88
N PHE A 8 6.61 -5.42 -13.22
CA PHE A 8 6.71 -5.55 -11.75
C PHE A 8 8.15 -5.46 -11.22
N LEU A 9 9.13 -5.68 -12.09
CA LEU A 9 10.55 -5.56 -11.76
C LEU A 9 11.09 -4.14 -11.98
N GLN A 10 10.57 -3.43 -12.99
CA GLN A 10 11.01 -2.07 -13.33
C GLN A 10 10.31 -0.99 -12.48
N ASN A 11 9.03 -1.17 -12.18
CA ASN A 11 8.39 -0.44 -11.10
C ASN A 11 8.58 -1.31 -9.87
N LYS A 12 9.35 -0.88 -8.86
CA LYS A 12 9.25 -1.46 -7.51
C LYS A 12 7.75 -1.63 -7.25
N SER A 13 7.29 -2.88 -7.15
CA SER A 13 5.86 -3.14 -7.09
C SER A 13 5.29 -2.30 -5.95
N LYS A 14 4.40 -1.36 -6.23
CA LYS A 14 3.70 -0.58 -5.19
C LYS A 14 3.09 -1.52 -4.14
N GLY A 15 2.67 -2.72 -4.57
CA GLY A 15 2.24 -3.78 -3.67
C GLY A 15 3.31 -4.21 -2.66
N ALA A 16 4.58 -4.36 -3.08
CA ALA A 16 5.68 -4.64 -2.16
C ALA A 16 5.93 -3.50 -1.19
N GLU A 17 5.80 -2.24 -1.62
CA GLU A 17 5.92 -1.06 -0.75
C GLU A 17 4.80 -1.02 0.30
N TYR A 18 3.56 -1.36 -0.08
CA TYR A 18 2.45 -1.47 0.88
C TYR A 18 2.66 -2.59 1.90
N ILE A 19 3.21 -3.72 1.47
CA ILE A 19 3.56 -4.83 2.35
C ILE A 19 4.67 -4.43 3.32
N GLU A 20 5.73 -3.77 2.85
CA GLU A 20 6.81 -3.25 3.69
C GLU A 20 6.28 -2.25 4.73
N ARG A 21 5.43 -1.31 4.30
CA ARG A 21 4.78 -0.36 5.20
C ARG A 21 3.87 -1.05 6.21
N ALA A 22 3.07 -2.03 5.78
CA ALA A 22 2.20 -2.80 6.67
C ALA A 22 2.98 -3.59 7.73
N MET A 23 4.12 -4.18 7.36
CA MET A 23 5.01 -4.86 8.32
C MET A 23 5.56 -3.89 9.37
N ASN A 24 5.94 -2.67 8.97
CA ASN A 24 6.40 -1.62 9.87
C ASN A 24 5.28 -1.09 10.78
N ASP A 25 4.09 -0.79 10.23
CA ASP A 25 2.92 -0.32 10.98
C ASP A 25 2.51 -1.31 12.07
N LEU A 26 2.52 -2.61 11.74
CA LEU A 26 2.15 -3.68 12.67
C LEU A 26 3.31 -4.09 13.60
N SER A 27 4.51 -3.53 13.41
CA SER A 27 5.72 -3.87 14.18
C SER A 27 5.96 -5.39 14.23
N ILE A 28 5.76 -6.08 13.10
CA ILE A 28 5.89 -7.55 13.02
C ILE A 28 7.37 -7.91 13.20
N ASN A 29 7.66 -8.66 14.27
CA ASN A 29 8.97 -9.22 14.53
C ASN A 29 8.89 -10.75 14.52
N VAL A 30 9.47 -11.39 13.50
CA VAL A 30 9.51 -12.84 13.39
C VAL A 30 10.74 -13.36 14.14
N THR A 31 10.51 -14.22 15.13
CA THR A 31 11.58 -14.85 15.92
C THR A 31 11.73 -16.32 15.55
N LYS A 32 12.79 -16.98 16.04
CA LYS A 32 12.99 -18.42 15.85
C LYS A 32 11.90 -19.29 16.49
N ASP A 33 11.19 -18.73 17.46
CA ASP A 33 10.11 -19.41 18.18
C ASP A 33 8.75 -19.24 17.50
N THR A 34 8.67 -18.38 16.48
CA THR A 34 7.42 -18.16 15.74
C THR A 34 7.07 -19.43 14.96
N THR A 35 5.91 -20.01 15.29
CA THR A 35 5.39 -21.20 14.64
C THR A 35 4.84 -20.89 13.25
N VAL A 36 4.70 -21.92 12.42
CA VAL A 36 4.06 -21.78 11.10
C VAL A 36 2.62 -21.27 11.22
N HIS A 37 1.89 -21.68 12.27
CA HIS A 37 0.53 -21.21 12.49
C HIS A 37 0.47 -19.71 12.80
N GLU A 38 1.39 -19.23 13.65
CA GLU A 38 1.51 -17.80 13.95
C GLU A 38 1.92 -17.01 12.71
N LEU A 39 2.84 -17.54 11.90
CA LEU A 39 3.22 -16.93 10.61
C LEU A 39 2.00 -16.74 9.69
N PHE A 40 1.11 -17.74 9.59
CA PHE A 40 -0.13 -17.59 8.81
C PHE A 40 -1.01 -16.45 9.34
N GLY A 41 -1.16 -16.32 10.66
CA GLY A 41 -1.88 -15.21 11.28
C GLY A 41 -1.24 -13.85 10.98
N MET A 42 0.09 -13.77 11.12
CA MET A 42 0.86 -12.56 10.82
C MET A 42 0.72 -12.15 9.36
N PHE A 43 0.81 -13.08 8.41
CA PHE A 43 0.66 -12.79 6.99
C PHE A 43 -0.73 -12.25 6.66
N ASN A 44 -1.79 -12.82 7.24
CA ASN A 44 -3.15 -12.32 7.07
C ASN A 44 -3.29 -10.88 7.60
N GLY A 45 -2.69 -10.58 8.76
CA GLY A 45 -2.65 -9.22 9.31
C GLY A 45 -1.92 -8.23 8.41
N ILE A 46 -0.74 -8.60 7.90
CA ILE A 46 0.05 -7.79 6.97
C ILE A 46 -0.75 -7.49 5.69
N LEU A 47 -1.41 -8.51 5.11
CA LEU A 47 -2.21 -8.34 3.91
C LEU A 47 -3.42 -7.42 4.15
N ALA A 48 -4.14 -7.61 5.26
CA ALA A 48 -5.26 -6.73 5.61
C ALA A 48 -4.79 -5.27 5.74
N ARG A 49 -3.69 -5.02 6.45
CA ARG A 49 -3.15 -3.66 6.61
C ARG A 49 -2.65 -3.07 5.28
N ALA A 50 -2.04 -3.87 4.42
CA ALA A 50 -1.62 -3.42 3.10
C ALA A 50 -2.84 -3.02 2.23
N ILE A 51 -3.96 -3.74 2.33
CA ILE A 51 -5.21 -3.36 1.67
C ILE A 51 -5.75 -2.03 2.23
N ASP A 52 -5.73 -1.84 3.55
CA ASP A 52 -6.14 -0.56 4.15
C ASP A 52 -5.31 0.61 3.61
N ILE A 53 -3.98 0.44 3.50
CA ILE A 53 -3.07 1.46 2.94
C ILE A 53 -3.43 1.78 1.49
N VAL A 54 -3.76 0.77 0.68
CA VAL A 54 -4.22 0.96 -0.70
C VAL A 54 -5.52 1.78 -0.73
N LEU A 55 -6.48 1.43 0.12
CA LEU A 55 -7.77 2.13 0.20
C LEU A 55 -7.61 3.56 0.71
N GLU A 56 -6.71 3.81 1.66
CA GLU A 56 -6.32 5.14 2.13
C GLU A 56 -5.75 5.98 0.97
N GLU A 57 -4.85 5.44 0.15
CA GLU A 57 -4.26 6.14 -1.01
C GLU A 57 -5.34 6.47 -2.05
N ILE A 58 -6.22 5.52 -2.39
CA ILE A 58 -7.34 5.75 -3.32
C ILE A 58 -8.32 6.80 -2.77
N GLY A 59 -8.64 6.74 -1.48
CA GLY A 59 -9.52 7.71 -0.81
C GLY A 59 -8.91 9.12 -0.72
N GLN A 60 -7.59 9.23 -0.59
CA GLN A 60 -6.86 10.49 -0.62
C GLN A 60 -6.79 11.10 -2.02
N ASP A 61 -6.63 10.28 -3.07
CA ASP A 61 -6.73 10.75 -4.46
C ASP A 61 -8.15 11.23 -4.81
N SER A 62 -9.17 10.68 -4.14
CA SER A 62 -10.57 11.10 -4.27
C SER A 62 -10.90 12.40 -3.54
N THR A 63 -10.08 12.82 -2.58
CA THR A 63 -10.31 13.99 -1.71
C THR A 63 -9.38 15.16 -1.98
N ARG A 64 -8.49 15.08 -2.99
CA ARG A 64 -7.88 16.30 -3.54
C ARG A 64 -8.99 17.13 -4.18
N PRO A 65 -9.30 18.34 -3.69
CA PRO A 65 -10.06 19.26 -4.51
C PRO A 65 -9.22 19.51 -5.76
N GLN A 66 -9.74 19.16 -6.94
CA GLN A 66 -9.31 19.85 -8.14
C GLN A 66 -9.52 21.34 -7.81
N CYS A 67 -8.47 22.13 -7.76
CA CYS A 67 -8.59 23.58 -7.59
C CYS A 67 -9.42 24.14 -8.76
N SER A 68 -10.73 24.18 -8.57
CA SER A 68 -11.72 24.91 -9.35
C SER A 68 -11.64 26.38 -8.89
N GLY A 69 -10.55 27.08 -9.27
CA GLY A 69 -10.31 28.39 -8.66
C GLY A 69 -9.29 29.33 -9.29
N CYS A 70 -8.74 29.08 -10.48
CA CYS A 70 -7.92 30.08 -11.17
C CYS A 70 -8.79 30.98 -12.06
N PHE A 71 -9.64 31.82 -11.46
CA PHE A 71 -10.17 33.01 -12.15
C PHE A 71 -9.10 34.13 -12.10
N PRO A 72 -8.70 34.74 -13.22
CA PRO A 72 -7.87 35.93 -13.18
C PRO A 72 -8.71 37.14 -12.69
N PRO A 73 -8.11 38.11 -12.00
CA PRO A 73 -8.82 39.33 -11.61
C PRO A 73 -9.17 40.11 -12.88
N GLN A 74 -10.48 40.30 -13.13
CA GLN A 74 -10.91 41.29 -14.11
C GLN A 74 -10.84 42.68 -13.47
N LYS A 75 -10.19 43.60 -14.19
CA LYS A 75 -10.04 45.02 -13.87
C LYS A 75 -11.39 45.74 -13.79
#